data_AF-A0A1F6RXQ6-F1
#
_entry.id   AF-A0A1F6RXQ6-F1
#
_cell.length_a   1.000
_cell.length_b   1.000
_cell.length_c   1.000
_cell.angle_alpha   90.00
_cell.angle_beta   90.00
_cell.angle_gamma   90.00
#
_symmetry.space_group_name_H-M   'P 1'
#
loop_
_entity.id
_entity.type
_entity.pdbx_description
1 polymer ?
#
loop_
_entity_poly.entity_id
_entity_poly.type
_entity_poly.pdbx_seq_one_letter_code
_entity_poly.pdbx_strand_id
1 'polypeptide(L)'
;MTEKCTKYESLFIFGNEKDLEEHIKSCSDCQKEQEEMVNISNLVKEAAPFIKNKTHNNKLIIKAAAGFTLLFLSFLIINFNLTAKNDYTDESFLTKEQSIAATMGLPTDEYGLLSVEKQVDDQS
;
A
#
# COMPACT_ATOMS: atom_id res chain seq x y z
N MET A 1 -9.04 28.42 54.79
CA MET A 1 -9.03 27.81 53.45
C MET A 1 -9.96 26.63 53.52
N THR A 2 -11.13 26.69 52.88
CA THR A 2 -12.05 25.55 52.80
C THR A 2 -11.53 24.62 51.72
N GLU A 3 -11.05 23.45 52.09
CA GLU A 3 -10.52 22.46 51.16
C GLU A 3 -11.62 22.05 50.17
N LYS A 4 -11.41 22.33 48.88
CA LYS A 4 -12.30 21.86 47.82
C LYS A 4 -12.20 20.34 47.74
N CYS A 5 -13.34 19.65 47.67
CA CYS A 5 -13.34 18.20 47.51
C CYS A 5 -12.77 17.80 46.15
N THR A 6 -11.67 17.05 46.12
CA THR A 6 -11.08 16.51 44.87
C THR A 6 -11.50 15.06 44.58
N LYS A 7 -12.45 14.53 45.34
CA LYS A 7 -12.82 13.11 45.31
C LYS A 7 -13.69 12.74 44.12
N TYR A 8 -14.39 13.71 43.52
CA TYR A 8 -15.29 13.49 42.38
C TYR A 8 -14.59 12.81 41.21
N GLU A 9 -13.47 13.37 40.73
CA GLU A 9 -12.72 12.82 39.60
C GLU A 9 -12.23 11.39 39.88
N SER A 10 -11.72 11.15 41.10
CA SER A 10 -11.24 9.82 41.49
C SER A 10 -12.36 8.76 41.50
N LEU A 11 -13.55 9.13 41.98
CA LEU A 11 -14.72 8.25 42.01
C LEU A 11 -15.33 8.08 40.62
N PHE A 12 -15.25 9.10 39.77
CA PHE A 12 -15.73 9.04 38.39
C PHE A 12 -14.86 8.14 37.50
N ILE A 13 -13.53 8.18 37.66
CA ILE A 13 -12.59 7.39 36.84
C ILE A 13 -12.41 5.96 37.39
N PHE A 14 -12.26 5.82 38.71
CA PHE A 14 -11.85 4.56 39.34
C PHE A 14 -12.90 3.97 40.29
N GLY A 15 -13.91 4.76 40.67
CA GLY A 15 -14.94 4.36 41.62
C GLY A 15 -16.11 3.63 40.98
N ASN A 16 -17.09 3.30 41.83
CA ASN A 16 -18.35 2.69 41.42
C ASN A 16 -19.45 3.76 41.36
N GLU A 17 -20.42 3.57 40.46
CA GLU A 17 -21.49 4.55 40.20
C GLU A 17 -22.29 4.87 41.48
N LYS A 18 -22.55 3.85 42.31
CA LYS A 18 -23.26 4.00 43.59
C LYS A 18 -22.50 4.88 44.59
N ASP A 19 -21.19 4.67 44.72
CA ASP A 19 -20.36 5.40 45.67
C ASP A 19 -20.20 6.87 45.25
N LEU A 20 -20.18 7.12 43.94
CA LEU A 20 -20.17 8.47 43.37
C LEU A 20 -21.50 9.18 43.64
N GLU A 21 -22.65 8.53 43.39
CA GLU A 21 -23.97 9.10 43.66
C GLU A 21 -24.19 9.45 45.14
N GLU A 22 -23.78 8.57 46.05
CA GLU A 22 -23.86 8.81 47.49
C GLU A 22 -22.95 9.98 47.91
N HIS A 23 -21.78 10.10 47.30
CA HIS A 23 -20.86 11.21 47.57
C HIS A 23 -21.39 12.55 47.05
N ILE A 24 -21.99 12.57 45.85
CA ILE A 24 -22.60 13.78 45.28
C ILE A 24 -23.74 14.30 46.16
N LYS A 25 -24.55 13.41 46.74
CA LYS A 25 -25.65 13.80 47.64
C LYS A 25 -25.16 14.42 48.95
N SER A 26 -23.95 14.08 49.39
CA SER A 26 -23.39 14.54 50.67
C SER A 26 -22.42 15.72 50.52
N CYS A 27 -21.88 15.97 49.33
CA CYS A 27 -20.88 17.01 49.08
C CYS A 27 -21.39 18.08 48.09
N SER A 28 -21.52 19.32 48.59
CA SER A 28 -21.94 20.48 47.78
C SER A 28 -20.97 20.82 46.65
N ASP A 29 -19.66 20.55 46.80
CA ASP A 29 -18.67 20.85 45.78
C ASP A 29 -18.81 19.88 44.60
N CYS A 30 -18.89 18.58 44.90
CA CYS A 30 -19.09 17.53 43.90
C CYS A 30 -20.46 17.63 43.20
N GLN A 31 -21.47 18.21 43.85
CA GLN A 31 -22.76 18.47 43.22
C GLN A 31 -22.66 19.54 42.11
N LYS A 32 -21.87 20.59 42.34
CA LYS A 32 -21.61 21.61 41.32
C LYS A 32 -20.78 21.05 40.17
N GLU A 33 -19.75 20.26 40.48
CA GLU A 33 -18.94 19.57 39.46
C GLU A 33 -19.80 18.62 38.62
N GLN A 34 -20.73 17.87 39.22
CA GLN A 34 -21.68 17.03 38.49
C GLN A 34 -22.54 17.85 37.53
N GLU A 35 -23.04 19.01 37.94
CA GLU A 35 -23.83 19.91 37.09
C GLU A 35 -23.02 20.44 35.89
N GLU A 36 -21.78 20.86 36.14
CA GLU A 36 -20.86 21.28 35.09
C GLU A 36 -20.58 20.15 34.09
N MET A 37 -20.35 18.92 34.59
CA MET A 37 -20.10 17.75 33.74
C MET A 37 -21.33 17.36 32.91
N VAL A 38 -22.54 17.51 33.45
CA VAL A 38 -23.79 17.30 32.68
C VAL A 38 -23.90 18.31 31.54
N ASN A 39 -23.57 19.59 31.80
CA ASN A 39 -23.58 20.62 30.77
C ASN A 39 -22.55 20.34 29.66
N ILE A 40 -21.32 19.97 30.03
CA ILE A 40 -20.27 19.58 29.07
C ILE A 40 -20.69 18.36 28.26
N SER A 41 -21.31 17.35 28.89
CA SER A 41 -21.83 16.16 28.20
C SER A 41 -22.87 16.53 27.14
N ASN A 42 -23.76 17.48 27.43
CA ASN A 42 -24.75 17.96 26.47
C ASN A 42 -24.09 18.68 25.28
N LEU A 43 -23.14 19.58 25.54
CA LEU A 43 -22.37 20.26 24.49
C LEU A 43 -21.61 19.26 23.59
N VAL A 44 -21.00 18.23 24.19
CA VAL A 44 -20.31 17.18 23.43
C VAL A 44 -21.29 16.38 22.59
N LYS A 45 -22.48 16.06 23.11
CA LYS A 45 -23.54 15.37 22.35
C LYS A 45 -24.05 16.21 21.18
N GLU A 46 -24.17 17.52 21.35
CA GLU A 46 -24.54 18.46 20.28
C GLU A 46 -23.46 18.57 19.21
N ALA A 47 -22.18 18.53 19.60
CA ALA A 47 -21.04 18.56 18.68
C ALA A 47 -20.76 17.19 18.01
N ALA A 48 -21.12 16.08 18.66
CA ALA A 48 -20.89 14.71 18.19
C ALA A 48 -21.38 14.43 16.74
N PRO A 49 -22.59 14.83 16.31
CA PRO A 49 -23.03 14.63 14.93
C PRO A 49 -22.15 15.36 13.90
N PHE A 50 -21.53 16.49 14.26
CA PHE A 50 -20.62 17.23 13.38
C PHE A 50 -19.25 16.55 13.25
N ILE A 51 -18.82 15.82 14.28
CA ILE A 51 -17.53 15.10 14.31
C ILE A 51 -17.64 13.71 13.63
N LYS A 52 -18.81 13.08 13.67
CA LYS A 52 -19.03 11.69 13.20
C LYS A 52 -18.96 11.50 11.67
N ASN A 53 -18.74 12.56 10.89
CA ASN A 53 -18.72 12.49 9.43
C ASN A 53 -17.40 11.99 8.80
N LYS A 54 -16.40 11.57 9.58
CA LYS A 54 -15.08 11.16 9.04
C LYS A 54 -14.70 9.69 9.24
N THR A 55 -15.66 8.77 9.21
CA THR A 55 -15.36 7.35 8.97
C THR A 55 -16.17 6.87 7.78
N HIS A 56 -15.73 7.23 6.58
CA HIS A 56 -16.30 6.66 5.37
C HIS A 56 -15.88 5.19 5.31
N ASN A 57 -16.85 4.29 5.45
CA ASN A 57 -16.66 2.83 5.38
C ASN A 57 -16.32 2.40 3.95
N ASN A 58 -15.16 2.81 3.44
CA ASN A 58 -14.67 2.56 2.08
C ASN A 58 -14.27 1.10 1.85
N LYS A 59 -14.85 0.16 2.60
CA LYS A 59 -14.64 -1.29 2.47
C LYS A 59 -14.95 -1.77 1.05
N LEU A 60 -15.86 -1.10 0.34
CA LEU A 60 -16.20 -1.41 -1.05
C LEU A 60 -15.10 -0.97 -2.02
N ILE A 61 -14.51 0.21 -1.82
CA ILE A 61 -13.38 0.72 -2.62
C ILE A 61 -12.13 -0.13 -2.40
N ILE A 62 -11.87 -0.54 -1.15
CA ILE A 62 -10.73 -1.40 -0.80
C ILE A 62 -10.86 -2.79 -1.47
N LYS A 63 -12.06 -3.38 -1.47
CA LYS A 63 -12.32 -4.66 -2.15
C LYS A 63 -12.17 -4.54 -3.67
N ALA A 64 -12.64 -3.43 -4.26
CA ALA A 64 -12.49 -3.18 -5.69
C ALA A 64 -11.02 -2.98 -6.09
N ALA A 65 -10.25 -2.22 -5.29
CA ALA A 65 -8.83 -2.01 -5.53
C ALA A 65 -8.03 -3.33 -5.45
N ALA A 66 -8.30 -4.17 -4.45
CA ALA A 66 -7.65 -5.48 -4.33
C ALA A 66 -7.93 -6.37 -5.56
N GLY A 67 -9.18 -6.42 -6.03
CA GLY A 67 -9.54 -7.16 -7.24
C GLY A 67 -8.80 -6.66 -8.49
N PHE A 68 -8.71 -5.34 -8.67
CA PHE A 68 -8.01 -4.75 -9.81
C PHE A 68 -6.50 -5.05 -9.81
N THR A 69 -5.86 -4.99 -8.63
CA THR A 69 -4.42 -5.29 -8.52
C THR A 69 -4.08 -6.73 -8.88
N LEU A 70 -4.90 -7.71 -8.48
CA LEU A 70 -4.70 -9.13 -8.81
C LEU A 70 -4.85 -9.41 -10.30
N LEU A 71 -5.84 -8.78 -10.95
CA LEU A 71 -6.03 -8.88 -12.40
C LEU A 71 -4.85 -8.26 -13.15
N PHE A 72 -4.38 -7.09 -12.72
CA PHE A 72 -3.26 -6.40 -13.35
C PHE A 72 -1.95 -7.17 -13.22
N LEU A 73 -1.65 -7.72 -12.03
CA LEU A 73 -0.50 -8.59 -11.79
C LEU A 73 -0.56 -9.87 -12.65
N SER A 74 -1.72 -10.51 -12.75
CA SER A 74 -1.90 -11.70 -13.59
C SER A 74 -1.66 -11.39 -15.06
N PHE A 75 -2.17 -10.26 -15.55
CA PHE A 75 -1.92 -9.80 -16.92
C PHE A 75 -0.44 -9.53 -17.18
N LEU A 76 0.26 -8.84 -16.27
CA LEU A 76 1.69 -8.57 -16.40
C LEU A 76 2.52 -9.86 -16.44
N ILE A 77 2.22 -10.84 -15.58
CA ILE A 77 2.94 -12.12 -15.54
C ILE A 77 2.79 -12.86 -16.87
N ILE A 78 1.58 -12.91 -17.44
CA ILE A 78 1.33 -13.60 -18.72
C ILE A 78 2.10 -12.92 -19.86
N ASN A 79 2.02 -11.58 -19.96
CA ASN A 79 2.70 -10.84 -21.03
C ASN A 79 4.22 -10.90 -20.90
N PHE A 80 4.77 -10.79 -19.68
CA PHE A 80 6.22 -10.91 -19.46
C PHE A 80 6.75 -12.29 -19.82
N ASN A 81 6.02 -13.36 -19.47
CA ASN A 81 6.40 -14.73 -19.85
C ASN A 81 6.27 -14.99 -21.36
N LEU A 82 5.35 -14.30 -22.05
CA LEU A 82 5.21 -14.42 -23.51
C LEU A 82 6.37 -13.71 -24.22
N THR A 83 6.73 -12.49 -23.80
CA THR A 83 7.87 -11.75 -24.33
C THR A 83 9.19 -12.49 -24.10
N ALA A 84 9.42 -13.00 -22.88
CA ALA A 84 10.63 -13.76 -22.58
C ALA A 84 10.74 -15.09 -23.37
N LYS A 85 9.62 -15.72 -23.72
CA LYS A 85 9.63 -16.93 -24.55
C LYS A 85 9.88 -16.64 -26.03
N ASN A 86 9.41 -15.50 -26.54
CA ASN A 86 9.66 -15.09 -27.92
C ASN A 86 11.15 -14.81 -28.16
N ASP A 87 11.86 -14.20 -27.21
CA ASP A 87 13.30 -13.95 -27.33
C ASP A 87 14.13 -15.24 -27.45
N TYR A 88 13.73 -16.33 -26.77
CA TYR A 88 14.43 -17.63 -26.89
C TYR A 88 14.12 -18.38 -28.19
N THR A 89 12.99 -18.13 -28.83
CA THR A 89 12.64 -18.76 -30.11
C THR A 89 13.19 -18.02 -31.32
N ASP A 90 13.45 -16.72 -31.22
CA ASP A 90 13.95 -15.90 -32.33
C ASP A 90 15.45 -16.15 -32.63
N GLU A 91 16.25 -16.49 -31.61
CA GLU A 91 17.67 -16.86 -31.79
C GLU A 91 17.83 -18.16 -32.63
N SER A 92 16.82 -19.05 -32.59
CA SER A 92 16.81 -20.29 -33.40
C SER A 92 16.41 -20.09 -34.86
N PHE A 93 15.83 -18.94 -35.21
CA PHE A 93 15.47 -18.61 -36.59
C PHE A 93 16.63 -17.90 -37.32
N LEU A 94 17.43 -17.13 -36.59
CA LEU A 94 18.61 -16.42 -37.13
C LEU A 94 19.78 -17.32 -37.54
N THR A 95 19.87 -18.54 -37.00
CA THR A 95 20.91 -19.51 -37.41
C THR A 95 20.62 -20.20 -38.74
N LYS A 96 19.41 -20.02 -39.31
CA LYS A 96 19.00 -20.66 -40.56
C LYS A 96 19.03 -19.72 -41.77
N GLU A 97 19.00 -18.40 -41.55
CA GLU A 97 19.20 -17.44 -42.63
C GLU A 97 20.70 -17.24 -42.86
N GLN A 98 21.15 -17.59 -44.07
CA GLN A 98 22.50 -17.30 -44.52
C GLN A 98 22.83 -15.84 -44.21
N SER A 99 23.99 -15.57 -43.59
CA SER A 99 24.38 -14.21 -43.25
C SER A 99 24.31 -13.32 -44.50
N ILE A 100 24.05 -12.02 -44.31
CA ILE A 100 23.94 -11.05 -45.42
C ILE A 100 25.16 -11.15 -46.36
N ALA A 101 26.34 -11.45 -45.80
CA ALA A 101 27.56 -11.71 -46.54
C ALA A 101 27.47 -12.94 -47.47
N ALA A 102 26.96 -14.07 -46.98
CA ALA A 102 26.74 -15.27 -47.79
C ALA A 102 25.68 -15.04 -48.88
N THR A 103 24.63 -14.26 -48.58
CA THR A 103 23.60 -13.86 -49.56
C THR A 103 24.18 -12.98 -50.67
N MET A 104 25.20 -12.17 -50.35
CA MET A 104 25.92 -11.32 -51.31
C MET A 104 27.02 -12.07 -52.09
N GLY A 105 27.17 -13.39 -51.90
CA GLY A 105 28.19 -14.20 -52.56
C GLY A 105 29.61 -13.93 -52.06
N LEU A 106 29.76 -13.28 -50.91
CA LEU A 106 31.05 -13.08 -50.27
C LEU A 106 31.44 -14.38 -49.54
N PRO A 107 32.74 -14.73 -49.53
CA PRO A 107 33.18 -15.93 -48.85
C PRO A 107 32.98 -15.74 -47.34
N THR A 108 32.29 -16.69 -46.72
CA THR A 108 32.03 -16.70 -45.27
C THR A 108 32.58 -17.97 -44.64
N ASP A 109 32.97 -17.90 -43.37
CA ASP A 109 33.37 -19.07 -42.59
C ASP A 109 32.16 -19.88 -42.10
N GLU A 110 32.42 -21.00 -41.41
CA GLU A 110 31.39 -21.89 -40.84
C GLU A 110 30.50 -21.20 -39.79
N TYR A 111 30.88 -20.01 -39.33
CA TYR A 111 30.14 -19.19 -38.38
C TYR A 111 29.39 -18.03 -39.05
N GLY A 112 29.43 -17.92 -40.38
CA GLY A 112 28.72 -16.89 -41.16
C GLY A 112 29.40 -15.51 -41.17
N LEU A 113 30.65 -15.41 -40.71
CA LEU A 113 31.47 -14.19 -40.76
C LEU A 113 32.28 -14.15 -42.06
N LEU A 114 32.65 -12.95 -42.52
CA LEU A 114 33.46 -12.78 -43.73
C LEU A 114 34.83 -13.43 -43.58
N SER A 115 35.16 -14.37 -44.46
CA SER A 115 36.50 -14.95 -44.51
C SER A 115 37.43 -14.00 -45.28
N VAL A 116 38.38 -13.42 -44.57
CA VAL A 116 39.45 -12.62 -45.16
C VAL A 116 40.66 -13.55 -45.32
N GLU A 117 40.89 -14.05 -46.53
CA GLU A 117 42.18 -14.65 -46.85
C GLU A 117 43.25 -13.56 -46.79
N LYS A 118 44.14 -13.68 -45.79
CA LYS A 118 45.33 -12.84 -45.72
C LYS A 118 46.26 -13.33 -46.84
N GLN A 119 46.40 -12.55 -47.91
CA GLN A 119 47.52 -12.75 -48.82
C GLN A 119 48.81 -12.43 -48.05
N VAL A 120 49.51 -13.48 -47.63
CA VAL A 120 50.92 -13.37 -47.25
C VAL A 120 51.69 -13.34 -48.56
N ASP A 121 52.00 -12.13 -49.01
CA ASP A 121 52.98 -11.92 -50.07
C ASP A 121 54.35 -12.33 -49.52
N ASP A 122 54.70 -13.62 -49.59
CA ASP A 122 56.09 -14.05 -49.49
C ASP A 122 56.78 -13.68 -50.81
N GLN A 123 57.29 -12.44 -50.87
CA GLN A 123 58.36 -12.07 -51.76
C GLN A 123 59.68 -12.67 -51.24
N SER A 124 60.27 -13.50 -52.12
CA SER A 124 61.70 -13.88 -52.22
C SER A 124 62.25 -14.98 -51.30
#